data_AF-A0A928A1F5-F1
#
_entry.id   AF-A0A928A1F5-F1
#
_cell.length_a   1.000
_cell.length_b   1.000
_cell.length_c   1.000
_cell.angle_alpha   90.00
_cell.angle_beta   90.00
_cell.angle_gamma   90.00
#
_symmetry.space_group_name_H-M   'P 1'
#
loop_
_entity.id
_entity.type
_entity.pdbx_description
1 polymer ?
#
loop_
_entity_poly.entity_id
_entity_poly.type
_entity_poly.pdbx_seq_one_letter_code
_entity_poly.pdbx_strand_id
1 'polypeptide(L)'
;MDILGKAKQEIIIIDNYAGKEQLDLLKKINIKIILVSKNIDGILKKKYESQYNNISFISNNSFHDRFIILDKNKLYSCGASFKDLGKKCFAINEFKEKFYLYEILKILDL
;
A
#
# COMPACT_ATOMS: atom_id res chain seq x y z
N MET A 1 12.68 11.00 4.25
CA MET A 1 11.34 11.62 4.35
C MET A 1 10.32 10.49 4.31
N ASP A 2 9.95 10.00 5.49
CA ASP A 2 9.10 8.81 5.64
C ASP A 2 7.63 9.20 5.46
N ILE A 3 7.12 9.05 4.23
CA ILE A 3 5.71 9.35 3.91
C ILE A 3 4.77 8.45 4.71
N LEU A 4 5.14 7.19 4.92
CA LEU A 4 4.33 6.22 5.65
C LEU A 4 4.22 6.62 7.14
N GLY A 5 5.29 7.15 7.72
CA GLY A 5 5.31 7.69 9.08
C GLY A 5 4.41 8.90 9.32
N LYS A 6 3.80 9.48 8.28
CA LYS A 6 2.82 10.58 8.43
C LYS A 6 1.42 10.10 8.77
N ALA A 7 1.09 8.83 8.47
CA ALA A 7 -0.23 8.28 8.77
C ALA A 7 -0.48 8.20 10.29
N LYS A 8 -1.76 8.26 10.67
CA LYS A 8 -2.20 8.20 12.07
C LYS A 8 -3.16 7.05 12.36
N GLN A 9 -3.96 6.65 11.39
CA GLN A 9 -5.03 5.68 11.53
C GLN A 9 -4.82 4.48 10.63
N GLU A 10 -4.58 4.70 9.33
CA GLU A 10 -4.35 3.62 8.38
C GLU A 10 -3.57 4.04 7.14
N ILE A 11 -2.96 3.05 6.50
CA ILE A 11 -2.26 3.18 5.23
C ILE A 11 -2.87 2.20 4.24
N ILE A 12 -3.32 2.66 3.09
CA ILE A 12 -3.71 1.78 1.98
C ILE A 12 -2.58 1.80 0.95
N ILE A 13 -2.07 0.63 0.61
CA ILE A 13 -0.99 0.43 -0.35
C ILE A 13 -1.54 -0.36 -1.51
N ILE A 14 -1.45 0.20 -2.72
CA ILE A 14 -1.83 -0.47 -3.96
C ILE A 14 -0.55 -0.80 -4.71
N ASP A 15 -0.20 -2.09 -4.77
CA ASP A 15 0.91 -2.63 -5.57
C ASP A 15 0.55 -4.01 -6.09
N ASN A 16 0.47 -4.15 -7.42
CA ASN A 16 0.08 -5.40 -8.08
C ASN A 16 1.04 -6.59 -7.86
N TYR A 17 2.24 -6.34 -7.36
CA TYR A 17 3.29 -7.34 -7.20
C TYR A 17 3.81 -7.38 -5.76
N ALA A 18 2.88 -7.44 -4.81
CA ALA A 18 3.22 -7.58 -3.40
C ALA A 18 4.05 -8.84 -3.13
N GLY A 19 5.15 -8.68 -2.41
CA GLY A 19 6.11 -9.75 -2.15
C GLY A 19 6.82 -9.63 -0.81
N LYS A 20 7.67 -10.61 -0.50
CA LYS A 20 8.32 -10.76 0.81
C LYS A 20 9.03 -9.49 1.29
N GLU A 21 9.82 -8.83 0.44
CA GLU A 21 10.55 -7.62 0.82
C GLU A 21 9.62 -6.48 1.25
N GLN A 22 8.49 -6.31 0.57
CA GLN A 22 7.50 -5.31 0.92
C GLN A 22 6.87 -5.64 2.28
N LEU A 23 6.49 -6.89 2.51
CA LEU A 23 5.94 -7.34 3.79
C LEU A 23 6.94 -7.18 4.95
N ASP A 24 8.22 -7.44 4.69
CA ASP A 24 9.32 -7.25 5.66
C ASP A 24 9.55 -5.77 6.02
N LEU A 25 9.23 -4.84 5.11
CA LEU A 25 9.22 -3.41 5.41
C LEU A 25 7.98 -3.05 6.25
N LEU A 26 6.80 -3.49 5.81
CA LEU A 26 5.51 -3.12 6.39
C LEU A 26 5.30 -3.69 7.79
N LYS A 27 5.91 -4.82 8.15
CA LYS A 27 5.81 -5.38 9.51
C LYS A 27 6.34 -4.46 10.62
N LYS A 28 7.18 -3.47 10.27
CA LYS A 28 7.74 -2.51 11.23
C LYS A 28 6.79 -1.34 11.53
N ILE A 29 5.69 -1.22 10.78
CA ILE A 29 4.73 -0.13 10.90
C ILE A 29 3.63 -0.57 11.87
N ASN A 30 3.48 0.20 12.96
CA ASN A 30 2.52 -0.08 14.04
C ASN A 30 1.15 0.60 13.82
N ILE A 31 0.74 0.75 12.56
CA ILE A 31 -0.53 1.33 12.15
C ILE A 31 -1.18 0.31 11.21
N LYS A 32 -2.52 0.27 11.18
CA LYS A 32 -3.27 -0.61 10.28
C LYS A 32 -2.88 -0.35 8.83
N ILE A 33 -2.60 -1.41 8.09
CA ILE A 33 -2.27 -1.36 6.67
C ILE A 33 -3.29 -2.19 5.90
N ILE A 34 -3.76 -1.66 4.77
CA ILE A 34 -4.53 -2.39 3.79
C ILE A 34 -3.64 -2.57 2.57
N LEU A 35 -3.22 -3.79 2.28
CA LEU A 35 -2.42 -4.11 1.10
C LEU A 35 -3.32 -4.65 -0.01
N VAL A 36 -3.47 -3.83 -1.05
CA VAL A 36 -4.19 -4.16 -2.27
C VAL A 36 -3.17 -4.67 -3.29
N SER A 37 -3.38 -5.90 -3.77
CA SER A 37 -2.56 -6.49 -4.84
C SER A 37 -3.42 -7.33 -5.77
N LYS A 38 -3.08 -7.33 -7.06
CA LYS A 38 -3.64 -8.28 -8.03
C LYS A 38 -3.46 -9.71 -7.55
N ASN A 39 -2.20 -10.07 -7.29
CA ASN A 39 -1.81 -11.40 -6.87
C ASN A 39 -0.95 -11.29 -5.61
N ILE A 40 -1.29 -12.04 -4.57
CA ILE A 40 -0.38 -12.29 -3.45
C ILE A 40 -0.18 -13.79 -3.32
N ASP A 41 1.06 -14.21 -3.14
CA ASP A 41 1.37 -15.61 -2.93
C ASP A 41 0.66 -16.11 -1.65
N GLY A 42 -0.15 -17.15 -1.79
CA GLY A 42 -1.00 -17.65 -0.70
C GLY A 42 -0.19 -18.24 0.47
N ILE A 43 0.98 -18.81 0.20
CA ILE A 43 1.87 -19.35 1.23
C ILE A 43 2.49 -18.20 2.02
N LEU A 44 2.99 -17.17 1.33
CA LEU A 44 3.53 -15.96 1.91
C LEU A 44 2.49 -15.22 2.76
N LYS A 45 1.26 -15.06 2.24
CA LYS A 45 0.15 -14.45 2.96
C LYS A 45 -0.13 -15.19 4.27
N LYS A 46 -0.36 -16.51 4.22
CA LYS A 46 -0.62 -17.33 5.42
C LYS A 46 0.52 -17.26 6.44
N LYS A 47 1.77 -17.25 5.98
CA LYS A 47 2.95 -17.12 6.84
C LYS A 47 3.02 -15.73 7.49
N TYR A 48 2.61 -14.69 6.79
CA TYR A 48 2.58 -13.34 7.35
C TYR A 48 1.48 -13.22 8.40
N GLU A 49 0.27 -13.65 8.07
CA GLU A 49 -0.91 -13.59 8.97
C GLU A 49 -0.72 -14.41 10.25
N SER A 50 0.12 -15.46 10.24
CA SER A 50 0.44 -16.22 11.45
C SER A 50 1.44 -15.52 12.40
N GLN A 51 2.13 -14.49 11.92
CA GLN A 51 3.17 -13.78 12.68
C GLN A 51 2.80 -12.34 12.99
N TYR A 52 1.99 -11.70 12.13
CA TYR A 52 1.66 -10.28 12.20
C TYR A 52 0.18 -10.08 11.84
N ASN A 53 -0.45 -9.10 12.49
CA ASN A 53 -1.87 -8.77 12.31
C ASN A 53 -2.10 -7.32 11.86
N ASN A 54 -1.04 -6.61 11.49
CA ASN A 54 -1.10 -5.20 11.10
C ASN A 54 -1.56 -4.98 9.64
N ILE A 55 -1.58 -6.03 8.81
CA ILE A 55 -1.98 -5.97 7.40
C ILE A 55 -3.29 -6.72 7.15
N SER A 56 -4.24 -6.05 6.50
CA SER A 56 -5.39 -6.64 5.82
C SER A 56 -5.12 -6.74 4.31
N PHE A 57 -5.39 -7.88 3.68
CA PHE A 57 -5.11 -8.11 2.27
C PHE A 57 -6.37 -8.02 1.42
N ILE A 58 -6.34 -7.21 0.36
CA ILE A 58 -7.40 -7.12 -0.65
C ILE A 58 -6.83 -7.60 -1.99
N SER A 59 -7.51 -8.57 -2.62
CA SER A 59 -7.20 -8.96 -4.00
C SER A 59 -7.99 -8.08 -4.96
N ASN A 60 -7.31 -7.29 -5.78
CA ASN A 60 -7.94 -6.40 -6.75
C ASN A 60 -7.00 -6.18 -7.95
N ASN A 61 -7.55 -6.23 -9.17
CA ASN A 61 -6.81 -6.11 -10.44
C ASN A 61 -7.23 -4.88 -11.27
N SER A 62 -7.90 -3.90 -10.66
CA SER A 62 -8.40 -2.71 -11.35
C SER A 62 -7.34 -1.63 -11.53
N PHE A 63 -6.19 -1.75 -10.87
CA PHE A 63 -5.13 -0.74 -10.87
C PHE A 63 -3.96 -1.20 -11.72
N HIS A 64 -3.41 -0.30 -12.55
CA HIS A 64 -2.11 -0.50 -13.20
C HIS A 64 -0.99 0.20 -12.43
N ASP A 65 -1.26 1.43 -12.02
CA ASP A 65 -0.35 2.25 -11.22
C ASP A 65 -0.36 1.86 -9.75
N ARG A 66 0.66 2.33 -9.02
CA ARG A 66 0.79 2.11 -7.58
C ARG A 66 0.45 3.36 -6.81
N PHE A 67 -0.27 3.18 -5.72
CA PHE A 67 -0.75 4.28 -4.90
C PHE A 67 -0.49 4.05 -3.41
N ILE A 68 -0.32 5.15 -2.69
CA ILE A 68 -0.33 5.22 -1.23
C ILE A 68 -1.47 6.13 -0.83
N ILE A 69 -2.35 5.65 0.03
CA ILE A 69 -3.35 6.50 0.68
C ILE A 69 -3.05 6.53 2.17
N LEU A 70 -2.92 7.73 2.72
CA LEU A 70 -2.77 7.94 4.16
C LEU A 70 -4.10 8.43 4.73
N ASP A 71 -4.60 7.73 5.75
CA ASP A 71 -5.78 8.11 6.53
C ASP A 71 -7.01 8.46 5.68
N LYS A 72 -7.16 7.81 4.51
CA LYS A 72 -8.21 8.09 3.51
C LYS A 72 -8.35 9.57 3.14
N ASN A 73 -7.27 10.35 3.24
CA ASN A 73 -7.31 11.81 3.03
C ASN A 73 -6.19 12.30 2.10
N LYS A 74 -5.05 11.61 2.04
CA LYS A 74 -3.94 11.96 1.15
C LYS A 74 -3.64 10.83 0.20
N LEU A 75 -3.62 11.12 -1.09
CA LEU A 75 -3.29 10.17 -2.15
C LEU A 75 -1.92 10.52 -2.75
N TYR A 76 -1.09 9.50 -2.92
CA TYR A 76 0.18 9.59 -3.62
C TYR A 76 0.27 8.52 -4.71
N SER A 77 0.87 8.83 -5.86
CA SER A 77 1.32 7.82 -6.82
C SER A 77 2.82 7.56 -6.68
N CYS A 78 3.21 6.32 -6.96
CA CYS A 78 4.59 5.90 -7.05
C CYS A 78 4.80 5.06 -8.31
N GLY A 79 5.67 5.50 -9.22
CA GLY A 79 6.00 4.70 -10.41
C GLY A 79 6.87 3.47 -10.10
N ALA A 80 7.60 3.50 -8.98
CA ALA A 80 8.48 2.42 -8.54
C ALA A 80 7.74 1.40 -7.66
N SER A 81 8.24 0.17 -7.62
CA SER A 81 7.73 -0.83 -6.67
C SER A 81 8.08 -0.43 -5.24
N PHE A 82 7.20 -0.77 -4.29
CA PHE A 82 7.41 -0.43 -2.89
C PHE A 82 8.67 -1.06 -2.29
N LYS A 83 9.13 -2.19 -2.82
CA LYS A 83 10.40 -2.83 -2.39
C LYS A 83 11.63 -1.96 -2.68
N ASP A 84 11.51 -1.05 -3.65
CA ASP A 84 12.58 -0.13 -4.06
C ASP A 84 12.52 1.20 -3.30
N LEU A 85 11.54 1.40 -2.41
CA LEU A 85 11.45 2.59 -1.54
C LEU A 85 12.72 2.73 -0.72
N GLY A 86 13.42 3.84 -0.92
CA GLY A 86 14.69 4.17 -0.27
C GLY A 86 15.93 3.45 -0.81
N LYS A 87 15.81 2.52 -1.77
CA LYS A 87 16.95 1.80 -2.38
C LYS A 87 17.42 2.42 -3.70
N LYS A 88 16.51 2.98 -4.49
CA LYS A 88 16.78 3.59 -5.80
C LYS A 88 16.19 5.00 -5.89
N CYS A 89 16.58 5.75 -6.91
CA CYS A 89 15.95 7.05 -7.20
C CYS A 89 14.54 6.82 -7.79
N PHE A 90 13.51 7.40 -7.17
CA PHE A 90 12.14 7.38 -7.65
C PHE A 90 11.40 8.64 -7.20
N ALA A 91 10.31 8.96 -7.90
CA ALA A 91 9.41 10.05 -7.54
C ALA A 91 8.16 9.50 -6.84
N ILE A 92 7.70 10.22 -5.81
CA ILE A 92 6.36 10.08 -5.25
C ILE A 92 5.65 11.41 -5.44
N ASN A 93 4.47 11.37 -6.07
CA ASN A 93 3.68 12.56 -6.38
C ASN A 93 2.41 12.57 -5.53
N GLU A 94 2.13 13.69 -4.87
CA GLU A 94 0.87 13.89 -4.13
C GLU A 94 -0.21 14.41 -5.08
N PHE A 95 -1.39 13.79 -5.06
CA PHE A 95 -2.56 14.31 -5.75
C PHE A 95 -3.22 15.39 -4.89
N LYS A 96 -3.38 16.59 -5.45
CA LYS A 96 -4.11 17.69 -4.77
C LYS A 96 -5.62 17.54 -4.89
N GLU A 97 -6.07 16.97 -5.99
CA GLU A 97 -7.49 16.73 -6.25
C GLU A 97 -7.97 15.45 -5.55
N LYS A 98 -9.02 15.57 -4.73
CA LYS A 98 -9.60 14.44 -4.00
C LYS A 98 -10.43 13.50 -4.88
N PHE A 99 -10.77 13.90 -6.11
CA PHE A 99 -11.58 13.08 -7.02
C PHE A 99 -10.99 11.68 -7.21
N TYR A 100 -9.70 11.58 -7.54
CA TYR A 100 -9.02 10.29 -7.72
C TYR A 100 -8.99 9.44 -6.45
N LEU A 101 -8.83 10.08 -5.28
CA LEU A 101 -8.90 9.39 -4.00
C LEU A 101 -10.27 8.73 -3.80
N TYR A 102 -11.35 9.48 -4.04
CA TYR A 102 -12.71 8.95 -3.90
C TYR A 102 -13.00 7.82 -4.89
N GLU A 103 -12.58 7.95 -6.15
CA GLU A 103 -12.75 6.89 -7.15
C GLU A 103 -11.97 5.62 -6.76
N ILE A 104 -10.74 5.74 -6.27
CA ILE A 104 -9.95 4.59 -5.79
C ILE A 104 -10.64 3.91 -4.60
N LEU A 105 -11.08 4.68 -3.60
CA LEU A 105 -11.76 4.14 -2.43
C LEU A 105 -13.06 3.42 -2.81
N LYS A 106 -13.82 3.99 -3.76
CA LYS A 106 -15.02 3.39 -4.33
C LYS A 106 -14.73 2.06 -5.04
N ILE A 107 -13.66 1.97 -5.84
CA ILE A 107 -13.24 0.72 -6.49
C ILE A 107 -12.88 -0.38 -5.47
N LEU A 108 -12.44 0.02 -4.27
CA LEU A 108 -12.03 -0.88 -3.20
C LEU A 108 -13.14 -1.19 -2.19
N ASP A 109 -14.32 -0.57 -2.32
CA ASP A 109 -15.40 -0.62 -1.33
C ASP A 109 -14.94 -0.18 0.08
N LEU A 110 -14.12 0.89 0.16
CA LEU A 110 -13.53 1.43 1.40
C LEU A 110 -14.01 2.84 1.77
#